data_AF-A0A4R3YSS1-F1
#
_entry.id   AF-A0A4R3YSS1-F1
#
_cell.length_a   1.000
_cell.length_b   1.000
_cell.length_c   1.000
_cell.angle_alpha   90.00
_cell.angle_beta   90.00
_cell.angle_gamma   90.00
#
_symmetry.space_group_name_H-M   'P 1'
#
loop_
_entity.id
_entity.type
_entity.pdbx_description
1 polymer ?
#
loop_
_entity_poly.entity_id
_entity_poly.type
_entity_poly.pdbx_seq_one_letter_code
_entity_poly.pdbx_strand_id
1 'polypeptide(L)'
;MSTYIEAILEQQLPPKECADALNQLGKDYSERGETDQAIACWEKSMECYGKPGFAQAQLMKAYNVRRRQCSEARDAKGLELFSDKIDQLMQKSKDAIRYGF
;
A
#
# COMPACT_ATOMS: atom_id res chain seq x y z
N MET A 1 -9.34 10.33 -8.49
CA MET A 1 -8.13 9.50 -8.24
C MET A 1 -6.95 10.47 -8.26
N SER A 2 -5.93 10.27 -7.41
CA SER A 2 -4.81 11.22 -7.34
C SER A 2 -4.08 11.24 -8.68
N THR A 3 -4.18 12.35 -9.41
CA THR A 3 -3.57 12.60 -10.72
C THR A 3 -2.08 12.23 -10.78
N TYR A 4 -1.39 12.29 -9.64
CA TYR A 4 0.02 11.95 -9.51
C TYR A 4 0.34 10.45 -9.65
N ILE A 5 -0.55 9.55 -9.18
CA ILE A 5 -0.34 8.10 -9.32
C ILE A 5 -0.47 7.73 -10.80
N GLU A 6 -1.53 8.23 -11.44
CA GLU A 6 -1.80 8.00 -12.86
C GLU A 6 -0.64 8.52 -13.71
N ALA A 7 -0.15 9.73 -13.43
CA ALA A 7 1.00 10.30 -14.13
C ALA A 7 2.29 9.46 -13.98
N ILE A 8 2.51 8.76 -12.87
CA ILE A 8 3.65 7.84 -12.71
C ILE A 8 3.45 6.56 -13.54
N LEU A 9 2.23 6.03 -13.56
CA LEU A 9 1.90 4.83 -14.33
C LEU A 9 1.97 5.09 -15.85
N GLU A 10 1.58 6.28 -16.29
CA GLU A 10 1.63 6.71 -17.69
C GLU A 10 3.06 6.86 -18.23
N GLN A 11 4.05 7.09 -17.37
CA GLN A 11 5.45 7.18 -17.78
C GLN A 11 6.05 5.84 -18.24
N GLN A 12 5.30 4.73 -18.11
CA GLN A 12 5.71 3.38 -18.51
C GLN A 12 7.12 3.00 -18.00
N LEU A 13 7.41 3.41 -16.76
CA LEU A 13 8.69 3.13 -16.11
C LEU A 13 8.87 1.62 -15.93
N PRO A 14 10.12 1.13 -15.86
CA PRO A 14 10.39 -0.24 -15.44
C PRO A 14 9.68 -0.56 -14.12
N PRO A 15 9.17 -1.79 -13.92
CA PRO A 15 8.41 -2.19 -12.73
C PRO A 15 8.98 -1.71 -11.39
N LYS A 16 10.31 -1.83 -11.25
CA LYS A 16 11.05 -1.41 -10.05
C LYS A 16 11.08 0.10 -9.87
N GLU A 17 11.32 0.85 -10.95
CA GLU A 17 11.38 2.33 -10.94
C GLU A 17 9.99 2.92 -10.72
N CYS A 18 8.96 2.35 -11.37
CA CYS A 18 7.55 2.67 -11.10
C CYS A 18 7.25 2.53 -9.60
N ALA A 19 7.64 1.38 -9.03
CA ALA A 19 7.41 1.10 -7.62
C ALA A 19 8.17 2.06 -6.70
N ASP A 20 9.42 2.43 -7.01
CA ASP A 20 10.19 3.39 -6.22
C ASP A 20 9.56 4.79 -6.25
N ALA A 21 9.19 5.28 -7.44
CA ALA A 21 8.50 6.57 -7.59
C ALA A 21 7.19 6.62 -6.80
N LEU A 22 6.37 5.57 -6.88
CA LEU A 22 5.15 5.43 -6.08
C LEU A 22 5.45 5.35 -4.57
N ASN A 23 6.55 4.71 -4.17
CA ASN A 23 6.95 4.64 -2.77
C ASN A 23 7.35 6.01 -2.21
N GLN A 24 8.10 6.81 -2.97
CA GLN A 24 8.44 8.18 -2.60
C GLN A 24 7.20 9.05 -2.50
N LEU A 25 6.29 8.96 -3.48
CA LEU A 25 5.03 9.70 -3.45
C LEU A 25 4.17 9.31 -2.23
N GLY A 26 4.06 8.02 -1.92
CA GLY A 26 3.35 7.53 -0.75
C GLY A 26 3.97 8.01 0.57
N LYS A 27 5.31 8.14 0.61
CA LYS A 27 6.02 8.70 1.75
C LYS A 27 5.67 10.18 1.95
N ASP A 28 5.70 10.99 0.89
CA ASP A 28 5.32 12.42 0.95
C ASP A 28 3.89 12.59 1.49
N TYR A 29 2.93 11.84 0.95
CA TYR A 29 1.55 11.85 1.46
C TYR A 29 1.46 11.44 2.93
N SER A 30 2.21 10.42 3.34
CA SER A 30 2.24 9.99 4.74
C SER A 30 2.82 11.06 5.67
N GLU A 31 3.86 11.77 5.24
CA GLU A 31 4.48 12.87 6.00
C GLU A 31 3.52 14.06 6.14
N ARG A 32 2.63 14.25 5.15
CA ARG A 32 1.57 15.26 5.15
C ARG A 32 0.30 14.84 5.90
N GLY A 33 0.27 13.62 6.45
CA GLY A 33 -0.89 13.05 7.14
C GLY A 33 -1.98 12.50 6.22
N GLU A 34 -1.78 12.57 4.89
CA GLU A 34 -2.70 12.10 3.85
C GLU A 34 -2.61 10.57 3.68
N THR A 35 -2.93 9.85 4.76
CA THR A 35 -2.68 8.41 4.87
C THR A 35 -3.46 7.59 3.82
N ASP A 36 -4.65 8.04 3.39
CA ASP A 36 -5.41 7.34 2.33
C ASP A 36 -4.68 7.37 0.98
N GLN A 37 -4.08 8.51 0.62
CA GLN A 37 -3.31 8.65 -0.61
C GLN A 37 -1.99 7.89 -0.51
N ALA A 38 -1.35 7.89 0.66
CA ALA A 38 -0.16 7.08 0.92
C ALA A 38 -0.42 5.58 0.68
N ILE A 39 -1.52 5.06 1.22
CA ILE A 39 -1.97 3.68 1.01
C ILE A 39 -2.15 3.42 -0.49
N ALA A 40 -2.88 4.28 -1.20
CA ALA A 40 -3.12 4.09 -2.64
C ALA A 40 -1.81 4.02 -3.45
N CYS A 41 -0.81 4.84 -3.10
CA CYS A 41 0.50 4.81 -3.73
C CYS A 41 1.24 3.49 -3.48
N TRP A 42 1.26 3.01 -2.24
CA TRP A 42 1.93 1.75 -1.90
C TRP A 42 1.21 0.52 -2.45
N GLU A 43 -0.13 0.52 -2.53
CA GLU A 43 -0.89 -0.54 -3.21
C GLU A 43 -0.48 -0.62 -4.69
N LYS A 44 -0.44 0.53 -5.38
CA LYS A 44 0.00 0.60 -6.78
C LYS A 44 1.46 0.22 -6.97
N SER A 45 2.33 0.57 -6.01
CA SER A 45 3.74 0.16 -6.02
C SER A 45 3.87 -1.38 -5.97
N MET A 46 3.11 -2.04 -5.10
CA MET A 46 3.07 -3.50 -5.06
C MET A 46 2.48 -4.12 -6.33
N GLU A 47 1.48 -3.50 -6.96
CA GLU A 47 0.96 -3.95 -8.25
C GLU A 47 2.02 -3.81 -9.37
N CYS A 48 2.81 -2.72 -9.38
CA CYS A 48 3.85 -2.49 -10.39
C CYS A 48 4.99 -3.50 -10.28
N TYR A 49 5.54 -3.72 -9.09
CA TYR A 49 6.75 -4.56 -8.92
C TYR A 49 6.46 -6.00 -8.51
N GLY A 50 5.31 -6.27 -7.87
CA GLY A 50 4.89 -7.61 -7.48
C GLY A 50 5.71 -8.29 -6.37
N LYS A 51 6.80 -7.67 -5.91
CA LYS A 51 7.68 -8.25 -4.89
C LYS A 51 7.44 -7.66 -3.49
N PRO A 52 7.57 -8.50 -2.44
CA PRO A 52 7.60 -8.02 -1.07
C PRO A 52 8.78 -7.07 -0.85
N GLY A 53 8.56 -5.98 -0.09
CA GLY A 53 9.57 -4.94 0.10
C GLY A 53 9.06 -3.73 0.88
N PHE A 54 9.56 -2.54 0.54
CA PHE A 54 9.22 -1.29 1.23
C PHE A 54 7.72 -1.01 1.25
N ALA A 55 7.05 -1.09 0.09
CA ALA A 55 5.62 -0.83 -0.05
C ALA A 55 4.78 -1.71 0.88
N GLN A 56 5.09 -3.01 0.94
CA GLN A 56 4.40 -3.94 1.83
C GLN A 56 4.56 -3.57 3.31
N ALA A 57 5.77 -3.23 3.74
CA ALA A 57 6.02 -2.84 5.13
C ALA A 57 5.22 -1.57 5.50
N GLN A 58 5.15 -0.60 4.59
CA GLN A 58 4.37 0.62 4.79
C GLN A 58 2.86 0.34 4.80
N LEU A 59 2.35 -0.49 3.88
CA LEU A 59 0.95 -0.92 3.87
C LEU A 59 0.57 -1.61 5.16
N MET A 60 1.40 -2.53 5.66
CA MET A 60 1.13 -3.22 6.90
C MET A 60 1.00 -2.23 8.07
N LYS A 61 1.91 -1.26 8.17
CA LYS A 61 1.85 -0.21 9.18
C LYS A 61 0.58 0.64 9.04
N ALA A 62 0.29 1.11 7.84
CA ALA A 62 -0.85 2.00 7.57
C ALA A 62 -2.19 1.31 7.80
N TYR A 63 -2.35 0.06 7.38
CA TYR A 63 -3.56 -0.72 7.64
C TYR A 63 -3.78 -1.00 9.12
N ASN A 64 -2.72 -1.26 9.90
CA ASN A 64 -2.86 -1.42 11.34
C ASN A 64 -3.33 -0.13 12.02
N VAL A 65 -2.79 1.02 11.60
CA VAL A 65 -3.24 2.34 12.09
C VAL A 65 -4.70 2.57 11.74
N ARG A 66 -5.09 2.35 10.48
CA ARG A 66 -6.47 2.52 10.02
C ARG A 66 -7.44 1.58 10.72
N ARG A 67 -7.08 0.32 10.87
CA ARG A 67 -7.86 -0.67 11.63
C ARG A 67 -8.10 -0.20 13.07
N ARG A 68 -7.08 0.34 13.74
CA ARG A 68 -7.21 0.90 15.09
C ARG A 68 -8.12 2.12 15.10
N GLN A 69 -7.95 3.05 14.17
CA GLN A 69 -8.80 4.24 14.04
C GLN A 69 -10.27 3.88 13.80
N CYS A 70 -10.55 2.89 12.94
CA CYS A 70 -11.91 2.38 12.72
C CYS A 70 -12.49 1.76 14.00
N SER A 71 -11.68 1.03 14.77
CA SER A 71 -12.10 0.51 16.08
C SER A 71 -12.47 1.64 17.05
N GLU A 72 -11.62 2.67 17.16
CA GLU A 72 -11.82 3.84 18.01
C GLU A 72 -13.06 4.65 17.57
N ALA A 73 -13.30 4.76 16.26
CA ALA A 73 -14.47 5.42 15.68
C ALA A 73 -15.75 4.56 15.68
N ARG A 74 -15.70 3.32 16.18
CA ARG A 74 -16.78 2.31 16.09
C ARG A 74 -17.27 2.05 14.66
N ASP A 75 -16.38 2.23 13.68
CA ASP A 75 -16.63 1.93 12.28
C ASP A 75 -16.34 0.45 11.98
N ALA A 76 -17.38 -0.39 12.15
CA ALA A 76 -17.26 -1.83 11.96
C ALA A 76 -16.85 -2.21 10.52
N LYS A 77 -17.31 -1.44 9.52
CA LYS A 77 -17.02 -1.71 8.10
C LYS A 77 -15.55 -1.46 7.78
N GLY A 78 -14.98 -0.33 8.18
CA GLY A 78 -13.57 -0.07 7.99
C GLY A 78 -12.69 -1.02 8.79
N LEU A 79 -13.11 -1.40 10.00
CA LEU A 79 -12.39 -2.39 10.80
C LEU A 79 -12.26 -3.74 10.06
N GLU A 80 -13.36 -4.23 9.50
CA GLU A 80 -13.37 -5.47 8.70
C GLU A 80 -12.51 -5.32 7.43
N LEU A 81 -12.70 -4.21 6.69
CA LEU A 81 -11.95 -3.92 5.47
C LEU A 81 -10.43 -3.93 5.69
N PHE A 82 -9.93 -3.22 6.71
CA PHE A 82 -8.50 -3.16 6.98
C PHE A 82 -7.96 -4.46 7.59
N SER A 83 -8.81 -5.23 8.27
CA SER A 83 -8.43 -6.57 8.74
C SER A 83 -8.25 -7.55 7.58
N ASP A 84 -9.16 -7.55 6.61
CA ASP A 84 -9.05 -8.34 5.38
C ASP A 84 -7.83 -7.93 4.55
N LYS A 85 -7.60 -6.62 4.35
CA LYS A 85 -6.41 -6.12 3.66
C LYS A 85 -5.10 -6.57 4.32
N ILE A 86 -5.04 -6.62 5.65
CA ILE A 86 -3.88 -7.14 6.38
C ILE A 86 -3.70 -8.64 6.11
N ASP A 87 -4.76 -9.43 6.18
CA ASP A 87 -4.68 -10.87 5.95
C ASP A 87 -4.22 -11.17 4.52
N GLN A 88 -4.82 -10.52 3.53
CA GLN A 88 -4.43 -10.64 2.12
C GLN A 88 -2.97 -10.26 1.88
N LEU A 89 -2.50 -9.18 2.52
CA LEU A 89 -1.10 -8.76 2.42
C LEU A 89 -0.15 -9.84 2.98
N MET A 90 -0.53 -10.44 4.11
CA MET A 90 0.23 -11.52 4.75
C MET A 90 0.21 -12.81 3.92
N GLN A 91 -0.93 -13.16 3.31
CA GLN A 91 -1.04 -14.31 2.41
C GLN A 91 -0.13 -14.13 1.19
N LYS A 92 -0.25 -13.00 0.47
CA LYS A 92 0.61 -12.68 -0.67
C LYS A 92 2.09 -12.73 -0.32
N SER A 93 2.46 -12.25 0.87
CA SER A 93 3.85 -12.34 1.35
C SER A 93 4.31 -13.79 1.55
N LYS A 94 3.45 -14.64 2.12
CA LYS A 94 3.77 -16.06 2.34
C LYS A 94 3.92 -16.78 1.00
N ASP A 95 3.03 -16.53 0.04
CA ASP A 95 3.12 -17.11 -1.30
C ASP A 95 4.38 -16.64 -2.03
N ALA A 96 4.74 -15.35 -1.92
CA ALA A 96 5.97 -14.84 -2.52
C ALA A 96 7.23 -15.50 -1.94
N ILE A 97 7.26 -15.74 -0.62
CA ILE A 97 8.36 -16.44 0.05
C ILE A 97 8.37 -17.94 -0.31
N ARG A 98 7.20 -18.58 -0.37
CA ARG A 98 7.05 -20.02 -0.62
C ARG A 98 7.37 -20.40 -2.06
N TYR A 99 7.03 -19.54 -3.03
CA TYR A 99 7.19 -19.79 -4.45
C TYR A 99 8.36 -19.04 -5.10
N GLY A 100 9.05 -18.16 -4.36
CA GLY A 100 10.34 -17.58 -4.75
C GLY A 100 10.29 -16.78 -6.05
N PHE A 101 9.75 -15.56 -5.99
CA PHE A 101 9.80 -14.60 -7.11
C PHE A 101 11.01 -13.67 -7.08
#